data_AF-A0AA51NAW8-F1
#
_entry.id   AF-A0AA51NAW8-F1
#
_cell.length_a   1.000
_cell.length_b   1.000
_cell.length_c   1.000
_cell.angle_alpha   90.00
_cell.angle_beta   90.00
_cell.angle_gamma   90.00
#
_symmetry.space_group_name_H-M   'P 1'
#
loop_
_entity.id
_entity.type
_entity.pdbx_description
1 polymer ?
#
loop_
_entity_poly.entity_id
_entity_poly.type
_entity_poly.pdbx_seq_one_letter_code
_entity_poly.pdbx_strand_id
1 'polypeptide(L)'
;MSIKYPMINISDKNWDKEDDLTVYMLFDEFIYTNQEDLFIQYYKDKEFCDCQGNVFKVVDRRPPVSFWRNFFRFLPNVFKVELSFIQENKKVTLDDLRTFMLERLDEINTNDFVPKWIDSVKKANSYKELLDSEIK
;
A
#
# COMPACT_ATOMS: atom_id res chain seq x y z
N MET A 1 15.17 5.15 11.20
CA MET A 1 14.71 5.91 10.00
C MET A 1 13.19 5.90 9.99
N SER A 2 12.55 6.87 9.34
CA SER A 2 11.08 7.01 9.31
C SER A 2 10.58 6.69 7.91
N ILE A 3 9.55 5.84 7.82
CA ILE A 3 8.85 5.49 6.58
C ILE A 3 8.29 6.77 5.93
N LYS A 4 8.39 6.87 4.60
CA LYS A 4 7.80 7.97 3.81
C LYS A 4 6.63 7.50 2.97
N TYR A 5 5.42 7.77 3.45
CA TYR A 5 4.19 7.48 2.73
C TYR A 5 3.93 8.39 1.52
N PRO A 6 3.11 7.96 0.54
CA PRO A 6 2.53 6.62 0.42
C PRO A 6 3.56 5.50 0.16
N MET A 7 3.15 4.27 0.38
CA MET A 7 3.89 3.06 0.03
C MET A 7 3.04 2.16 -0.86
N ILE A 8 3.69 1.34 -1.67
CA ILE A 8 3.03 0.33 -2.51
C ILE A 8 3.58 -1.05 -2.24
N ASN A 9 2.74 -2.07 -2.28
CA ASN A 9 3.15 -3.46 -2.19
C ASN A 9 3.93 -3.85 -3.45
N ILE A 10 5.19 -4.26 -3.28
CA ILE A 10 6.08 -4.69 -4.37
C ILE A 10 6.34 -6.20 -4.38
N SER A 11 5.79 -6.92 -3.40
CA SER A 11 5.89 -8.38 -3.28
C SER A 11 4.73 -9.11 -3.94
N ASP A 12 3.57 -8.44 -4.06
CA ASP A 12 2.40 -9.01 -4.71
C ASP A 12 2.43 -8.80 -6.22
N LYS A 13 2.37 -9.90 -6.97
CA LYS A 13 2.46 -9.91 -8.42
C LYS A 13 1.13 -10.15 -9.11
N ASN A 14 0.08 -10.47 -8.35
CA ASN A 14 -1.21 -10.85 -8.90
C ASN A 14 -2.27 -9.91 -8.33
N TRP A 15 -2.33 -8.69 -8.86
CA TRP A 15 -3.38 -7.76 -8.45
C TRP A 15 -4.72 -8.26 -8.99
N ASP A 16 -5.69 -8.49 -8.12
CA ASP A 16 -7.03 -8.86 -8.53
C ASP A 16 -7.82 -7.60 -8.94
N LYS A 17 -8.55 -7.70 -10.04
CA LYS A 17 -9.41 -6.63 -10.55
C LYS A 17 -10.63 -6.37 -9.66
N GLU A 18 -11.04 -7.36 -8.87
CA GLU A 18 -12.17 -7.26 -7.95
C GLU A 18 -11.73 -6.71 -6.58
N ASP A 19 -10.42 -6.62 -6.33
CA ASP A 19 -9.88 -6.04 -5.11
C ASP A 19 -10.01 -4.52 -5.10
N ASP A 20 -10.20 -3.98 -3.91
CA ASP A 20 -10.01 -2.55 -3.66
C ASP A 20 -8.50 -2.22 -3.75
N LEU A 21 -8.10 -1.34 -4.66
CA LEU A 21 -6.69 -0.98 -4.89
C LEU A 21 -5.98 -0.41 -3.65
N THR A 22 -6.75 0.04 -2.64
CA THR A 22 -6.22 0.44 -1.35
C THR A 22 -5.58 -0.72 -0.57
N VAL A 23 -5.83 -1.99 -0.90
CA VAL A 23 -5.11 -3.12 -0.27
C VAL A 23 -3.65 -3.21 -0.73
N TYR A 24 -3.33 -2.65 -1.89
CA TYR A 24 -1.98 -2.64 -2.45
C TYR A 24 -1.20 -1.36 -2.10
N MET A 25 -1.87 -0.37 -1.49
CA MET A 25 -1.31 0.95 -1.17
C MET A 25 -1.47 1.27 0.32
N LEU A 26 -0.43 1.80 0.96
CA LEU A 26 -0.49 2.31 2.32
C LEU A 26 -0.26 3.82 2.32
N PHE A 27 -1.22 4.58 2.82
CA PHE A 27 -1.12 6.05 2.94
C PHE A 27 -0.65 6.50 4.33
N ASP A 28 -0.75 5.62 5.31
CA ASP A 28 -0.25 5.77 6.67
C ASP A 28 0.14 4.39 7.24
N GLU A 29 0.58 4.34 8.49
CA GLU A 29 0.93 3.10 9.18
C GLU A 29 -0.27 2.22 9.59
N PHE A 30 -1.49 2.59 9.18
CA PHE A 30 -2.71 1.94 9.64
C PHE A 30 -3.44 1.18 8.53
N ILE A 31 -4.07 0.08 8.93
CA ILE A 31 -5.14 -0.56 8.16
C ILE A 31 -6.47 -0.39 8.90
N TYR A 32 -7.55 -0.30 8.12
CA TYR A 32 -8.89 0.04 8.62
C TYR A 32 -9.79 -1.21 8.68
N THR A 33 -9.19 -2.36 8.95
CA THR A 33 -9.87 -3.66 9.11
C THR A 33 -9.33 -4.41 10.31
N ASN A 34 -10.20 -5.17 10.98
CA ASN A 34 -9.84 -6.11 12.03
C ASN A 34 -9.80 -7.57 11.57
N GLN A 35 -10.14 -7.83 10.30
CA GLN A 35 -10.22 -9.19 9.78
C GLN A 35 -8.83 -9.79 9.68
N GLU A 36 -8.66 -11.00 10.19
CA GLU A 36 -7.38 -11.70 10.20
C GLU A 36 -7.00 -12.23 8.83
N ASP A 37 -7.96 -12.80 8.11
CA ASP A 37 -7.73 -13.33 6.78
C ASP A 37 -7.23 -12.25 5.82
N LEU A 38 -7.83 -11.06 5.84
CA LEU A 38 -7.36 -9.92 5.04
C LEU A 38 -5.94 -9.48 5.40
N PHE A 39 -5.59 -9.50 6.70
CA PHE A 39 -4.22 -9.18 7.10
C PHE A 39 -3.22 -10.21 6.60
N ILE A 40 -3.53 -11.49 6.76
CA ILE A 40 -2.65 -12.58 6.31
C ILE A 40 -2.48 -12.53 4.80
N GLN A 41 -3.56 -12.28 4.07
CA GLN A 41 -3.57 -12.26 2.60
C GLN A 41 -2.78 -11.08 2.03
N TYR A 42 -3.08 -9.86 2.46
CA TYR A 42 -2.61 -8.64 1.79
C TYR A 42 -1.42 -7.95 2.46
N TYR A 43 -1.11 -8.28 3.71
CA TYR A 43 -0.12 -7.52 4.49
C TYR A 43 0.96 -8.39 5.12
N LYS A 44 0.62 -9.51 5.77
CA LYS A 44 1.60 -10.32 6.50
C LYS A 44 2.72 -10.81 5.58
N ASP A 45 3.95 -10.56 5.99
CA ASP A 45 5.17 -10.91 5.27
C ASP A 45 5.32 -10.27 3.87
N LYS A 46 4.46 -9.33 3.52
CA LYS A 46 4.53 -8.56 2.27
C LYS A 46 5.53 -7.42 2.39
N GLU A 47 6.10 -7.05 1.26
CA GLU A 47 7.09 -5.99 1.14
C GLU A 47 6.48 -4.77 0.47
N PHE A 48 6.72 -3.61 1.07
CA PHE A 48 6.24 -2.33 0.61
C PHE A 48 7.40 -1.38 0.33
N CYS A 49 7.33 -0.66 -0.79
CA CYS A 49 8.29 0.38 -1.16
C CYS A 49 7.73 1.76 -0.81
N ASP A 50 8.53 2.59 -0.13
CA ASP A 50 8.15 3.95 0.26
C ASP A 50 8.50 5.01 -0.81
N CYS A 51 8.11 6.27 -0.56
CA CYS A 51 8.40 7.43 -1.42
C CYS A 51 9.88 7.85 -1.50
N GLN A 52 10.80 7.04 -1.01
CA GLN A 52 12.25 7.21 -1.16
C GLN A 52 12.93 5.97 -1.75
N GLY A 53 12.15 4.97 -2.16
CA GLY A 53 12.64 3.71 -2.69
C GLY A 53 13.05 2.70 -1.63
N ASN A 54 12.90 3.00 -0.33
CA ASN A 54 13.26 2.07 0.74
C ASN A 54 12.19 0.98 0.84
N VAL A 55 12.62 -0.26 1.10
CA VAL A 55 11.70 -1.38 1.26
C VAL A 55 11.53 -1.73 2.73
N PHE A 56 10.29 -2.01 3.09
CA PHE A 56 9.91 -2.46 4.42
C PHE A 56 9.04 -3.70 4.31
N LYS A 57 9.29 -4.68 5.16
CA LYS A 57 8.48 -5.88 5.29
C LYS A 57 7.53 -5.72 6.47
N VAL A 58 6.24 -6.01 6.25
CA VAL A 58 5.26 -6.06 7.34
C VAL A 58 5.45 -7.37 8.11
N VAL A 59 5.73 -7.25 9.40
CA VAL A 59 5.99 -8.40 10.27
C VAL A 59 4.88 -8.67 11.26
N ASP A 60 4.09 -7.66 11.62
CA ASP A 60 3.00 -7.84 12.58
C ASP A 60 1.99 -6.69 12.48
N ARG A 61 0.96 -6.75 13.31
CA ARG A 61 -0.03 -5.68 13.47
C ARG A 61 -0.41 -5.53 14.95
N ARG A 62 -0.70 -4.30 15.36
CA ARG A 62 -1.10 -3.98 16.74
C ARG A 62 -2.51 -3.42 16.76
N PRO A 63 -3.44 -4.07 17.46
CA PRO A 63 -4.77 -3.52 17.65
C PRO A 63 -4.68 -2.21 18.45
N PRO A 64 -5.67 -1.32 18.32
CA PRO A 64 -5.67 -0.08 19.08
C PRO A 64 -5.70 -0.37 20.59
N VAL A 65 -4.80 0.28 21.33
CA VAL A 65 -4.65 0.11 22.79
C VAL A 65 -5.89 0.62 23.55
N SER A 66 -6.65 1.54 22.94
CA SER A 66 -7.80 2.17 23.60
C SER A 66 -9.01 1.23 23.68
N PHE A 67 -9.45 0.95 24.91
CA PHE A 67 -10.68 0.21 25.21
C PHE A 67 -11.90 0.74 24.44
N TRP A 68 -12.03 2.07 24.34
CA TRP A 68 -13.14 2.72 23.63
C TRP A 68 -13.09 2.47 22.12
N ARG A 69 -11.91 2.42 21.51
CA ARG A 69 -11.78 2.11 20.08
C ARG A 69 -12.13 0.66 19.77
N ASN A 70 -11.83 -0.26 20.69
CA ASN A 70 -12.27 -1.65 20.58
C ASN A 70 -13.78 -1.79 20.77
N PHE A 71 -14.38 -1.04 21.69
CA PHE A 71 -15.83 -1.06 21.92
C PHE A 71 -16.61 -0.48 20.73
N PHE A 72 -16.13 0.61 20.13
CA PHE A 72 -16.74 1.27 18.97
C PHE A 72 -16.23 0.78 17.62
N ARG A 73 -15.73 -0.46 17.54
CA ARG A 73 -15.18 -1.05 16.30
C ARG A 73 -16.17 -1.10 15.13
N PHE A 74 -17.46 -0.94 15.39
CA PHE A 74 -18.53 -0.90 14.39
C PHE A 74 -18.70 0.47 13.71
N LEU A 75 -18.06 1.53 14.23
CA LEU A 75 -18.10 2.86 13.62
C LEU A 75 -17.02 3.00 12.52
N PRO A 76 -17.37 3.55 11.34
CA PRO A 76 -16.39 3.83 10.28
C PRO A 76 -15.25 4.70 10.80
N ASN A 77 -14.01 4.42 10.36
CA ASN A 77 -12.79 5.16 10.72
C ASN A 77 -12.37 5.16 12.20
N VAL A 78 -13.10 4.46 13.09
CA VAL A 78 -12.77 4.40 14.52
C VAL A 78 -11.79 3.27 14.84
N PHE A 79 -11.88 2.16 14.10
CA PHE A 79 -10.98 1.03 14.24
C PHE A 79 -9.80 1.18 13.27
N LYS A 80 -8.60 1.39 13.82
CA LYS A 80 -7.34 1.44 13.09
C LYS A 80 -6.37 0.47 13.73
N VAL A 81 -5.73 -0.35 12.91
CA VAL A 81 -4.69 -1.29 13.34
C VAL A 81 -3.37 -0.81 12.81
N GLU A 82 -2.40 -0.64 13.70
CA GLU A 82 -1.07 -0.18 13.33
C GLU A 82 -0.24 -1.36 12.81
N LEU A 83 0.34 -1.22 11.62
CA LEU A 83 1.25 -2.21 11.05
C LEU A 83 2.64 -2.05 11.66
N SER A 84 3.28 -3.18 11.96
CA SER A 84 4.68 -3.24 12.39
C SER A 84 5.57 -3.64 11.22
N PHE A 85 6.64 -2.87 11.01
CA PHE A 85 7.53 -3.02 9.87
C PHE A 85 8.97 -3.32 10.30
N ILE A 86 9.68 -4.08 9.47
CA ILE A 86 11.15 -4.15 9.47
C ILE A 86 11.65 -3.54 8.16
N GLN A 87 12.63 -2.64 8.25
CA GLN A 87 13.29 -2.11 7.06
C GLN A 87 14.21 -3.18 6.47
N GLU A 88 14.05 -3.45 5.19
CA GLU A 88 14.93 -4.33 4.43
C GLU A 88 16.19 -3.56 3.99
N ASN A 89 17.34 -4.22 3.94
CA ASN A 89 18.58 -3.60 3.44
C ASN A 89 18.62 -3.60 1.90
N LYS A 90 17.56 -3.08 1.28
CA LYS A 90 17.40 -3.00 -0.17
C LYS A 90 16.66 -1.74 -0.58
N LYS A 91 16.89 -1.32 -1.82
CA LYS A 91 16.31 -0.13 -2.41
C LYS A 91 15.79 -0.44 -3.81
N VAL A 92 14.59 0.03 -4.11
CA VAL A 92 14.00 -0.05 -5.45
C VAL A 92 14.30 1.25 -6.18
N THR A 93 14.77 1.18 -7.42
CA THR A 93 14.98 2.39 -8.23
C THR A 93 13.64 2.96 -8.68
N LEU A 94 13.60 4.24 -9.08
CA LEU A 94 12.37 4.84 -9.60
C LEU A 94 11.88 4.09 -10.86
N ASP A 95 12.82 3.67 -11.71
CA ASP A 95 12.50 2.98 -12.97
C ASP A 95 12.00 1.55 -12.75
N ASP A 96 12.58 0.83 -11.79
CA ASP A 96 12.09 -0.51 -11.42
C ASP A 96 10.68 -0.43 -10.82
N LEU A 97 10.44 0.56 -9.94
CA LEU A 97 9.13 0.76 -9.34
C LEU A 97 8.09 1.15 -10.39
N ARG A 98 8.47 2.01 -11.35
CA ARG A 98 7.61 2.37 -12.49
C ARG A 98 7.24 1.16 -13.32
N THR A 99 8.24 0.35 -13.68
CA THR A 99 8.03 -0.88 -14.44
C THR A 99 7.07 -1.80 -13.72
N PHE A 100 7.32 -2.06 -12.44
CA PHE A 100 6.44 -2.88 -11.61
C PHE A 100 5.00 -2.37 -11.60
N MET A 101 4.80 -1.07 -11.35
CA MET A 101 3.45 -0.49 -11.32
C MET A 101 2.73 -0.60 -12.65
N LEU A 102 3.42 -0.31 -13.76
CA LEU A 102 2.82 -0.40 -15.09
C LEU A 102 2.39 -1.83 -15.44
N GLU A 103 3.20 -2.83 -15.08
CA GLU A 103 2.82 -4.23 -15.25
C GLU A 103 1.56 -4.58 -14.46
N ARG A 104 1.50 -4.19 -13.17
CA ARG A 104 0.33 -4.49 -12.32
C ARG A 104 -0.94 -3.77 -12.79
N LEU A 105 -0.82 -2.49 -13.18
CA LEU A 105 -1.96 -1.71 -13.64
C LEU A 105 -2.52 -2.21 -14.99
N ASP A 106 -1.67 -2.73 -15.87
CA ASP A 106 -2.12 -3.31 -17.15
C ASP A 106 -2.98 -4.56 -16.94
N GLU A 107 -2.66 -5.37 -15.91
CA GLU A 107 -3.40 -6.59 -15.54
C GLU A 107 -4.82 -6.30 -15.03
N ILE A 108 -5.03 -5.17 -14.37
CA ILE A 108 -6.32 -4.79 -13.74
C ILE A 108 -7.07 -3.68 -14.47
N ASN A 109 -6.73 -3.41 -15.74
CA ASN A 109 -7.29 -2.30 -16.52
C ASN A 109 -8.80 -2.47 -16.80
N THR A 110 -9.63 -2.10 -15.82
CA THR A 110 -11.05 -2.44 -15.78
C THR A 110 -12.00 -1.24 -15.79
N ASN A 111 -11.49 -0.02 -15.61
CA ASN A 111 -12.30 1.20 -15.55
C ASN A 111 -11.52 2.45 -16.01
N ASP A 112 -12.19 3.59 -16.12
CA ASP A 112 -11.59 4.86 -16.58
C ASP A 112 -10.51 5.43 -15.64
N PHE A 113 -10.39 4.92 -14.41
CA PHE A 113 -9.38 5.37 -13.45
C PHE A 113 -8.00 4.77 -13.77
N VAL A 114 -7.92 3.48 -14.11
CA VAL A 114 -6.64 2.80 -14.37
C VAL A 114 -5.84 3.43 -15.51
N PRO A 115 -6.41 3.76 -16.69
CA PRO A 115 -5.69 4.44 -17.76
C PRO A 115 -5.10 5.80 -17.34
N LYS A 116 -5.82 6.57 -16.51
CA LYS A 116 -5.32 7.85 -15.97
C LYS A 116 -4.18 7.64 -14.99
N TRP A 117 -4.25 6.58 -14.17
CA TRP A 117 -3.17 6.23 -13.26
C TRP A 117 -1.92 5.79 -14.04
N ILE A 118 -2.08 4.96 -15.08
CA ILE A 118 -1.00 4.57 -16.00
C ILE A 118 -0.33 5.81 -16.62
N ASP A 119 -1.11 6.79 -17.09
CA ASP A 119 -0.56 8.03 -17.67
C ASP A 119 0.22 8.84 -16.62
N SER A 120 -0.27 8.90 -15.38
CA SER A 120 0.42 9.58 -14.27
C SER A 120 1.75 8.89 -13.93
N VAL A 121 1.75 7.55 -13.83
CA VAL A 121 2.95 6.74 -13.57
C VAL A 121 4.02 6.92 -14.66
N LYS A 122 3.61 7.00 -15.93
CA LYS A 122 4.51 7.25 -17.06
C LYS A 122 5.19 8.62 -17.01
N LYS A 123 4.52 9.63 -16.46
CA LYS A 123 4.99 11.02 -16.41
C LYS A 123 5.74 11.38 -15.11
N ALA A 124 5.65 10.53 -14.10
CA ALA A 124 6.23 10.79 -12.78
C ALA A 124 7.77 10.84 -12.81
N ASN A 125 8.32 11.89 -12.19
CA ASN A 125 9.76 12.18 -12.09
C ASN A 125 10.33 11.92 -10.68
N SER A 126 9.47 11.52 -9.75
CA SER A 126 9.86 11.17 -8.39
C SER A 126 9.02 10.01 -7.87
N TYR A 127 9.53 9.30 -6.85
CA TYR A 127 8.76 8.24 -6.18
C TYR A 127 7.44 8.77 -5.62
N LYS A 128 7.44 9.99 -5.09
CA LYS A 128 6.22 10.62 -4.58
C LYS A 128 5.20 10.81 -5.70
N GLU A 129 5.58 11.45 -6.81
CA GLU A 129 4.69 11.61 -7.97
C GLU A 129 4.20 10.29 -8.55
N LEU A 130 5.03 9.24 -8.46
CA LEU A 130 4.71 7.92 -8.97
C LEU A 130 3.67 7.19 -8.10
N LEU A 131 3.77 7.36 -6.79
CA LEU A 131 2.88 6.72 -5.81
C LEU A 131 1.68 7.60 -5.42
N ASP A 132 1.67 8.86 -5.83
CA ASP A 132 0.54 9.76 -5.62
C ASP A 132 -0.53 9.45 -6.67
N SER A 133 -1.59 8.78 -6.21
CA SER A 133 -2.74 8.42 -7.05
C SER A 133 -3.75 9.56 -7.19
N GLU A 134 -3.47 10.76 -6.66
CA GLU A 134 -4.26 11.96 -6.93
C GLU A 134 -4.10 12.36 -8.40
N ILE A 135 -4.84 11.66 -9.25
CA ILE A 135 -5.25 12.17 -10.55
C ILE A 135 -6.13 13.39 -10.23
N LYS A 136 -5.54 14.59 -10.33
CA LYS A 136 -6.30 15.84 -10.32
C LYS A 136 -7.27 15.91 -11.49
#